data_AF-A0A7V9H978-F1
#
_entry.id   AF-A0A7V9H978-F1
#
_cell.length_a   1.000
_cell.length_b   1.000
_cell.length_c   1.000
_cell.angle_alpha   90.00
_cell.angle_beta   90.00
_cell.angle_gamma   90.00
#
_symmetry.space_group_name_H-M   'P 1'
#
loop_
_entity.id
_entity.type
_entity.pdbx_description
1 polymer ?
#
loop_
_entity_poly.entity_id
_entity_poly.type
_entity_poly.pdbx_seq_one_letter_code
_entity_poly.pdbx_strand_id
1 'polypeptide(L)'
;RQGTAFQPVERLELELLGVTGALVSRLTPANGARELLPAEYAYTLPRRTLLRLGSRALYFRVRARAPRQKQPTERRSESFKAR
;
A
#
# COMPACT_ATOMS: atom_id res chain seq x y z
N ARG A 1 16.07 3.57 27.55
CA ARG A 1 15.66 2.55 26.55
C ARG A 1 14.33 2.98 25.95
N GLN A 2 14.30 3.51 24.73
CA GLN A 2 13.04 3.77 24.03
C GLN A 2 12.55 2.44 23.47
N GLY A 3 11.41 1.95 23.97
CA GLY A 3 10.79 0.73 23.47
C GLY A 3 9.98 1.05 22.21
N THR A 4 10.27 0.38 21.11
CA THR A 4 9.42 0.46 19.91
C THR A 4 8.13 -0.29 20.19
N ALA A 5 7.01 0.43 20.33
CA ALA A 5 5.70 -0.17 20.49
C ALA A 5 5.19 -0.65 19.13
N PHE A 6 5.08 -1.96 18.93
CA PHE A 6 4.48 -2.55 17.74
C PHE A 6 3.00 -2.82 18.00
N GLN A 7 2.13 -2.32 17.12
CA GLN A 7 0.71 -2.66 17.12
C GLN A 7 0.40 -3.59 15.95
N PRO A 8 -0.30 -4.72 16.16
CA PRO A 8 -0.72 -5.59 15.07
C PRO A 8 -1.68 -4.84 14.14
N VAL A 9 -1.48 -5.03 12.84
CA VAL A 9 -2.31 -4.44 11.80
C VAL A 9 -3.46 -5.40 11.49
N GLU A 10 -4.69 -4.96 11.77
CA GLU A 10 -5.89 -5.71 11.43
C GLU A 10 -6.13 -5.70 9.92
N ARG A 11 -5.81 -4.57 9.28
CA ARG A 11 -6.02 -4.36 7.85
C ARG A 11 -4.91 -3.51 7.24
N LEU A 12 -4.32 -4.02 6.17
CA LEU A 12 -3.40 -3.28 5.31
C LEU A 12 -3.96 -3.21 3.89
N GLU A 13 -4.06 -2.00 3.37
CA GLU A 13 -4.45 -1.73 1.99
C GLU A 13 -3.22 -1.19 1.25
N LEU A 14 -2.90 -1.83 0.12
CA LEU A 14 -1.89 -1.35 -0.82
C LEU A 14 -2.57 -0.92 -2.11
N GLU A 15 -2.33 0.31 -2.51
CA GLU A 15 -2.95 0.93 -3.68
C GLU A 15 -1.90 1.58 -4.56
N LEU A 16 -2.17 1.59 -5.85
CA LEU A 16 -1.43 2.29 -6.87
C LEU A 16 -2.26 3.47 -7.36
N LEU A 17 -1.69 4.67 -7.27
CA LEU A 17 -2.36 5.93 -7.57
C LEU A 17 -1.65 6.65 -8.71
N GLY A 18 -2.41 7.39 -9.50
CA GLY A 18 -1.86 8.38 -10.43
C GLY A 18 -1.41 9.64 -9.70
N VAL A 19 -0.64 10.51 -10.37
CA VAL A 19 -0.11 11.76 -9.78
C VAL A 19 -1.17 12.70 -9.20
N THR A 20 -2.42 12.63 -9.67
CA THR A 20 -3.55 13.42 -9.16
C THR A 20 -4.21 12.80 -7.92
N GLY A 21 -3.74 11.62 -7.49
CA GLY A 21 -4.37 10.84 -6.42
C GLY A 21 -5.53 9.95 -6.87
N ALA A 22 -5.78 9.85 -8.18
CA ALA A 22 -6.77 8.92 -8.72
C ALA A 22 -6.34 7.46 -8.53
N LEU A 23 -7.24 6.61 -8.02
CA LEU A 23 -7.00 5.18 -7.86
C LEU A 23 -6.85 4.52 -9.22
N VAL A 24 -5.67 3.93 -9.46
CA VAL A 24 -5.36 3.18 -10.68
C VAL A 24 -5.57 1.69 -10.45
N SER A 25 -5.13 1.17 -9.30
CA SER A 25 -5.31 -0.23 -8.95
C SER A 25 -5.24 -0.45 -7.44
N ARG A 26 -6.04 -1.40 -6.94
CA ARG A 26 -5.89 -1.93 -5.59
C ARG A 26 -5.11 -3.24 -5.67
N LEU A 27 -4.03 -3.34 -4.90
CA LEU A 27 -3.07 -4.45 -4.97
C LEU A 27 -3.32 -5.52 -3.90
N THR A 28 -3.99 -5.14 -2.81
CA THR A 28 -4.56 -6.08 -1.83
C THR A 28 -6.02 -6.44 -2.17
N PRO A 29 -6.57 -7.54 -1.62
CA PRO A 29 -8.01 -7.81 -1.69
C PRO A 29 -8.85 -6.63 -1.20
N ALA A 30 -10.15 -6.61 -1.54
CA ALA A 30 -11.07 -5.52 -1.19
C ALA A 30 -11.15 -5.24 0.32
N ASN A 31 -10.91 -6.26 1.14
CA ASN A 31 -10.90 -6.16 2.61
C ASN A 31 -9.49 -5.93 3.19
N GLY A 32 -8.51 -5.60 2.34
CA GLY A 32 -7.09 -5.54 2.69
C GLY A 32 -6.48 -6.92 2.96
N ALA A 33 -5.18 -6.92 3.22
CA ALA A 33 -4.52 -8.03 3.88
C ALA A 33 -4.78 -7.95 5.39
N ARG A 34 -5.10 -9.08 6.02
CA ARG A 34 -5.47 -9.17 7.44
C ARG A 34 -4.38 -9.85 8.24
N GLU A 35 -4.42 -9.63 9.56
CA GLU A 35 -3.59 -10.36 10.54
C GLU A 35 -2.09 -10.34 10.20
N LEU A 36 -1.62 -9.19 9.70
CA LEU A 36 -0.23 -9.05 9.32
C LEU A 36 0.63 -8.91 10.57
N LEU A 37 1.66 -9.76 10.64
CA LEU A 37 2.71 -9.66 11.63
C LEU A 37 3.61 -8.44 11.33
N PRO A 38 4.30 -7.89 12.33
CA PRO A 38 5.36 -6.92 12.09
C PRO A 38 6.48 -7.57 11.28
N ALA A 39 6.49 -7.30 9.97
CA ALA A 39 7.46 -7.84 9.02
C ALA A 39 7.56 -6.93 7.80
N GLU A 40 8.58 -7.18 6.98
CA GLU A 40 8.68 -6.58 5.65
C GLU A 40 7.86 -7.39 4.65
N TYR A 41 7.08 -6.68 3.83
CA TYR A 41 6.23 -7.27 2.82
C TYR A 41 6.58 -6.69 1.46
N ALA A 42 6.74 -7.57 0.47
CA ALA A 42 6.96 -7.19 -0.92
C ALA A 42 5.73 -7.52 -1.76
N TYR A 43 5.46 -6.66 -2.76
CA TYR A 43 4.43 -6.90 -3.73
C TYR A 43 5.02 -6.87 -5.14
N THR A 44 4.74 -7.92 -5.92
CA THR A 44 5.18 -8.00 -7.31
C THR A 44 4.00 -7.71 -8.24
N LEU A 45 4.17 -6.73 -9.13
CA LEU A 45 3.19 -6.43 -10.16
C LEU A 45 3.40 -7.35 -11.37
N PRO A 46 2.34 -8.03 -11.87
CA PRO A 46 2.45 -8.81 -13.11
C PRO A 46 2.82 -7.92 -14.29
N ARG A 47 3.71 -8.39 -15.19
CA ARG A 47 4.15 -7.65 -16.39
C ARG A 47 2.98 -7.08 -17.22
N ARG A 48 1.92 -7.86 -17.40
CA ARG A 48 0.69 -7.42 -18.10
C ARG A 48 0.02 -6.20 -17.44
N THR A 49 0.15 -6.08 -16.11
CA THR A 49 -0.36 -4.93 -15.37
C THR A 49 0.53 -3.73 -15.62
N LEU A 50 1.86 -3.89 -15.55
CA LEU A 50 2.82 -2.84 -15.87
C LEU A 50 2.59 -2.24 -17.27
N LEU A 51 2.39 -3.10 -18.28
CA LEU A 51 2.12 -2.66 -19.66
C LEU A 51 0.84 -1.82 -19.79
N ARG A 52 -0.22 -2.14 -19.03
CA ARG A 52 -1.48 -1.37 -19.04
C ARG A 52 -1.36 -0.02 -18.34
N LEU A 53 -0.41 0.13 -17.42
CA LEU A 53 -0.17 1.39 -16.71
C LEU A 53 0.52 2.43 -17.60
N GLY A 54 1.28 1.97 -18.60
CA GLY A 54 2.02 2.80 -19.54
C GLY A 54 3.08 3.66 -18.86
N SER A 55 3.49 4.75 -19.50
CA SER A 55 4.55 5.66 -19.04
C SER A 55 4.10 6.71 -18.02
N ARG A 56 2.89 6.54 -17.44
CA ARG A 56 2.32 7.47 -16.47
C ARG A 56 3.12 7.44 -15.17
N ALA A 57 3.26 8.61 -14.55
CA ALA A 57 3.82 8.71 -13.21
C ALA A 57 2.78 8.23 -12.19
N LEU A 58 3.25 7.43 -11.24
CA LEU A 58 2.44 6.71 -10.25
C LEU A 58 3.13 6.78 -8.89
N TYR A 59 2.40 6.52 -7.82
CA TYR A 59 2.98 6.26 -6.52
C TYR A 59 2.17 5.19 -5.77
N PHE A 60 2.84 4.48 -4.87
CA PHE A 60 2.17 3.56 -3.96
C PHE A 60 1.63 4.31 -2.76
N ARG A 61 0.45 3.91 -2.30
CA ARG A 61 -0.10 4.28 -1.00
C ARG A 61 -0.33 3.03 -0.17
N VAL A 62 0.17 3.05 1.06
CA VAL A 62 -0.13 2.05 2.08
C VAL A 62 -1.01 2.69 3.13
N ARG A 63 -2.09 2.01 3.49
CA ARG A 63 -2.94 2.34 4.64
C ARG A 63 -2.97 1.15 5.59
N ALA A 64 -2.53 1.36 6.82
CA ALA A 64 -2.59 0.37 7.88
C ALA A 64 -3.61 0.81 8.95
N ARG A 65 -4.44 -0.13 9.41
CA ARG A 65 -5.39 0.08 10.50
C ARG A 65 -5.20 -0.99 11.57
N ALA A 66 -4.95 -0.55 12.79
CA ALA A 66 -5.00 -1.41 13.98
C ALA A 66 -6.44 -1.52 14.52
N PRO A 67 -6.79 -2.58 15.29
CA PRO A 67 -8.18 -2.88 15.72
C PRO A 67 -8.95 -1.76 16.45
N ARG A 68 -8.24 -0.78 17.03
CA ARG A 68 -8.85 0.34 17.79
C ARG A 68 -8.52 1.70 17.20
N GLN A 69 -7.97 1.73 16.00
CA GLN A 69 -7.49 2.94 15.36
C GLN A 69 -8.60 3.57 14.52
N LYS A 70 -9.04 4.78 14.89
CA LYS A 70 -10.10 5.52 14.17
C LYS A 70 -9.64 5.98 12.78
N GLN A 71 -8.42 6.50 12.67
CA GLN A 71 -7.84 6.99 11.42
C GLN A 71 -6.67 6.11 11.00
N PRO A 72 -6.64 5.55 9.78
CA PRO A 72 -5.56 4.68 9.35
C PRO A 72 -4.22 5.44 9.29
N THR A 73 -3.13 4.74 9.56
CA THR A 73 -1.79 5.24 9.26
C THR A 73 -1.57 5.17 7.76
N GLU A 74 -1.29 6.29 7.12
CA GLU A 74 -1.04 6.37 5.68
C GLU A 74 0.42 6.73 5.40
N ARG A 75 1.05 6.01 4.47
CA ARG A 75 2.35 6.39 3.89
C ARG A 75 2.30 6.30 2.36
N ARG A 76 3.19 7.04 1.70
CA ARG A 76 3.32 7.08 0.24
C ARG A 76 4.77 6.85 -0.15
N SER A 77 4.98 6.19 -1.30
CA SER A 77 6.29 6.15 -1.94
C SER A 77 6.58 7.45 -2.66
N GLU A 78 7.83 7.63 -3.09
CA GLU A 78 8.15 8.54 -4.18
C GLU A 78 7.40 8.15 -5.46
N SER A 79 7.24 9.11 -6.37
CA SER A 79 6.63 8.84 -7.66
C SER A 79 7.59 8.11 -8.59
N PHE A 80 7.07 7.15 -9.36
CA PHE A 80 7.81 6.36 -10.34
C PHE A 80 7.03 6.21 -11.64
N LYS A 81 7.70 5.79 -12.71
CA LYS A 81 7.06 5.36 -13.96
C LYS A 81 7.15 3.84 -14.07
N ALA A 82 6.06 3.17 -14.42
CA ALA A 82 6.11 1.74 -14.74
C ALA A 82 6.98 1.56 -16.01
N ARG A 83 7.99 0.70 -15.92
CA ARG A 83 8.90 0.35 -17.04
C ARG A 83 8.81 -1.15 -17.29
#